data_AF-A0A5J6JHN8-F1
#
_entry.id   AF-A0A5J6JHN8-F1
#
_cell.length_a   1.000
_cell.length_b   1.000
_cell.length_c   1.000
_cell.angle_alpha   90.00
_cell.angle_beta   90.00
_cell.angle_gamma   90.00
#
_symmetry.space_group_name_H-M   'P 1'
#
loop_
_entity.id
_entity.type
_entity.pdbx_description
1 polymer ?
#
loop_
_entity_poly.entity_id
_entity_poly.type
_entity_poly.pdbx_seq_one_letter_code
_entity_poly.pdbx_strand_id
1 'polypeptide(L)' 'MDEKKPQSPDDPEALSDEQMMKLINEILDSVPPEQAEDCLLAITEGRAAPHRVPVDLTPAQANNLLLFLHRGGG' A
#
# COMPACT_ATOMS: atom_id res chain seq x y z
N MET A 1 -12.61 -6.99 30.61
CA MET A 1 -11.21 -6.90 30.16
C MET A 1 -11.29 -6.70 28.67
N ASP A 2 -11.15 -5.45 28.23
CA ASP A 2 -11.14 -5.10 26.81
C ASP A 2 -9.84 -5.62 26.21
N GLU A 3 -9.94 -6.74 25.51
CA GLU A 3 -8.88 -7.29 24.70
C GLU A 3 -8.64 -6.34 23.53
N LYS A 4 -7.80 -5.32 23.76
CA LYS A 4 -7.03 -4.69 22.67
C LYS A 4 -6.26 -5.82 22.00
N LYS A 5 -6.80 -6.35 20.91
CA LYS A 5 -6.07 -7.26 20.03
C LYS A 5 -4.82 -6.47 19.59
N PRO A 6 -3.61 -6.85 20.04
CA PRO A 6 -2.41 -6.19 19.58
C PRO A 6 -2.37 -6.42 18.07
N GLN A 7 -2.08 -5.36 17.32
CA GLN A 7 -1.72 -5.41 15.92
C GLN A 7 -0.81 -6.63 15.71
N SER A 8 -1.34 -7.71 15.12
CA SER A 8 -0.58 -8.94 14.92
C SER A 8 0.63 -8.57 14.08
N PRO A 9 1.86 -8.65 14.61
CA PRO A 9 3.08 -8.37 13.84
C PRO A 9 3.47 -9.56 12.94
N ASP A 10 2.56 -10.51 12.74
CA ASP A 10 2.80 -11.83 12.16
C ASP A 10 2.05 -12.05 10.83
N ASP A 11 1.40 -11.02 10.29
CA ASP A 11 1.05 -11.05 8.87
C ASP A 11 2.31 -10.62 8.10
N PRO A 12 3.02 -11.53 7.42
CA PRO A 12 4.23 -11.16 6.66
C PRO A 12 3.94 -10.14 5.55
N GLU A 13 2.67 -9.91 5.24
CA GLU A 13 2.19 -8.93 4.25
C GLU A 13 1.68 -7.61 4.87
N ALA A 14 1.54 -7.53 6.20
CA ALA A 14 1.11 -6.30 6.88
C ALA A 14 2.29 -5.34 7.06
N LEU A 15 2.40 -4.39 6.14
CA LEU A 15 3.35 -3.29 6.24
C LEU A 15 3.01 -2.42 7.47
N SER A 16 4.02 -1.94 8.19
CA SER A 16 3.83 -0.89 9.20
C SER A 16 3.47 0.43 8.52
N ASP A 17 2.79 1.31 9.25
CA ASP A 17 2.41 2.65 8.77
C ASP A 17 3.58 3.44 8.15
N GLU A 18 4.74 3.43 8.82
CA GLU A 18 5.97 4.07 8.31
C GLU A 18 6.48 3.44 7.00
N GLN A 19 6.37 2.11 6.87
CA GLN A 19 6.74 1.42 5.64
C GLN A 19 5.75 1.72 4.52
N MET A 20 4.45 1.78 4.84
CA MET A 20 3.41 2.19 3.90
C MET A 20 3.65 3.60 3.40
N MET A 21 3.92 4.53 4.31
CA MET A 21 4.21 5.92 3.97
C MET A 21 5.47 6.04 3.10
N LYS A 22 6.52 5.28 3.42
CA LYS A 22 7.74 5.25 2.60
C LYS A 22 7.48 4.74 1.19
N LEU A 23 6.78 3.61 1.05
CA LEU A 23 6.44 3.02 -0.25
C LEU A 23 5.55 3.95 -1.06
N ILE A 24 4.56 4.58 -0.45
CA ILE A 24 3.73 5.60 -1.10
C ILE A 24 4.60 6.75 -1.61
N ASN A 25 5.52 7.27 -0.79
CA ASN A 25 6.43 8.32 -1.26
C ASN A 25 7.30 7.85 -2.42
N GLU A 26 7.83 6.62 -2.41
CA GLU A 26 8.62 6.08 -3.53
C GLU A 26 7.78 5.92 -4.81
N ILE A 27 6.52 5.50 -4.69
CA ILE A 27 5.58 5.45 -5.82
C ILE A 27 5.28 6.87 -6.32
N LEU A 28 4.95 7.79 -5.43
CA LEU A 28 4.61 9.18 -5.76
C LEU A 28 5.79 9.98 -6.34
N ASP A 29 7.03 9.59 -6.02
CA ASP A 29 8.23 10.15 -6.63
C ASP A 29 8.38 9.71 -8.10
N SER A 30 7.91 8.50 -8.42
CA SER A 30 8.00 7.92 -9.78
C SER A 30 6.79 8.20 -10.65
N VAL A 31 5.59 8.24 -10.09
CA VAL A 31 4.32 8.44 -10.81
C VAL A 31 3.42 9.43 -10.07
N PRO A 32 2.60 10.23 -10.79
CA PRO A 32 1.67 11.15 -10.14
C PRO A 32 0.65 10.39 -9.28
N PRO A 33 0.04 11.05 -8.26
CA PRO A 33 -0.89 10.41 -7.34
C PRO A 33 -2.07 9.73 -8.02
N GLU A 34 -2.58 10.32 -9.10
CA GLU A 34 -3.65 9.74 -9.92
C GLU A 34 -3.24 8.38 -10.55
N GLN A 35 -1.98 8.25 -10.97
CA GLN A 35 -1.45 6.99 -11.50
C GLN A 35 -1.02 6.02 -10.40
N ALA A 36 -0.58 6.54 -9.24
CA ALA A 36 -0.20 5.73 -8.09
C ALA A 36 -1.40 4.89 -7.62
N GLU A 37 -2.59 5.52 -7.50
CA GLU A 37 -3.82 4.82 -7.12
C GLU A 37 -4.20 3.74 -8.14
N ASP A 38 -4.16 4.06 -9.43
CA ASP A 38 -4.49 3.12 -10.51
C ASP A 38 -3.51 1.93 -10.55
N CYS A 39 -2.22 2.19 -10.32
CA CYS A 39 -1.20 1.14 -10.18
C CYS A 39 -1.46 0.24 -8.96
N LEU A 40 -1.74 0.82 -7.80
CA LEU A 40 -2.05 0.06 -6.59
C LEU A 40 -3.31 -0.78 -6.78
N LEU A 41 -4.37 -0.21 -7.37
CA LEU A 41 -5.61 -0.90 -7.68
C LEU A 41 -5.37 -2.07 -8.64
N ALA A 42 -4.60 -1.87 -9.71
CA ALA A 42 -4.25 -2.93 -10.65
C ALA A 42 -3.50 -4.08 -9.97
N ILE A 43 -2.53 -3.78 -9.09
CA ILE A 43 -1.77 -4.79 -8.34
C ILE A 43 -2.69 -5.55 -7.37
N THR A 44 -3.63 -4.86 -6.70
CA THR A 44 -4.64 -5.49 -5.85
C THR A 44 -5.55 -6.43 -6.63
N GLU A 45 -5.93 -6.08 -7.87
CA GLU A 45 -6.68 -6.97 -8.77
C GLU A 45 -5.82 -8.12 -9.35
N GLY A 46 -4.52 -8.20 -9.04
CA GLY A 46 -3.60 -9.17 -9.62
C GLY A 46 -3.30 -8.90 -11.11
N ARG A 47 -3.55 -7.67 -11.57
CA ARG A 47 -3.25 -7.20 -12.92
C ARG A 47 -1.87 -6.55 -12.94
N ALA A 48 -1.26 -6.53 -14.12
CA ALA A 48 -0.04 -5.75 -14.32
C ALA A 48 -0.37 -4.27 -14.13
N ALA A 49 0.40 -3.58 -13.30
CA ALA A 49 0.30 -2.14 -13.15
C ALA A 49 0.49 -1.45 -14.53
N PRO A 50 -0.38 -0.50 -14.91
CA PRO A 50 -0.29 0.17 -16.20
C PRO A 50 0.99 1.01 -16.33
N HIS A 51 1.55 1.44 -15.20
CA HIS A 51 2.84 2.10 -15.11
C HIS A 51 3.81 1.25 -14.31
N ARG A 52 5.09 1.28 -14.70
CA ARG A 52 6.15 0.66 -13.89
C ARG A 52 6.30 1.45 -12.60
N VAL A 53 5.76 0.90 -11.52
CA VAL A 53 6.13 1.32 -10.18
C VAL A 53 7.50 0.72 -9.82
N PRO A 54 8.38 1.45 -9.14
CA PRO A 54 9.71 0.96 -8.75
C PRO A 54 9.66 -0.09 -7.62
N VAL A 55 8.46 -0.35 -7.08
CA VAL A 55 8.23 -1.22 -5.94
C VAL A 55 7.55 -2.52 -6.39
N ASP A 56 8.11 -3.64 -5.96
CA ASP A 56 7.48 -4.96 -6.12
C ASP A 56 6.56 -5.17 -4.92
N LEU A 57 5.25 -5.03 -5.15
CA LEU A 57 4.23 -5.12 -4.10
C LEU A 57 3.37 -6.35 -4.31
N THR A 58 3.04 -7.04 -3.23
CA THR A 58 1.99 -8.07 -3.29
C THR A 58 0.60 -7.42 -3.40
N PRO A 59 -0.40 -8.14 -3.93
CA PRO A 59 -1.79 -7.63 -3.97
C PRO A 59 -2.31 -7.17 -2.60
N ALA A 60 -1.91 -7.86 -1.52
CA ALA A 60 -2.27 -7.50 -0.16
C ALA A 60 -1.60 -6.20 0.29
N GLN A 61 -0.30 -6.03 -0.01
CA GLN A 61 0.43 -4.80 0.29
C GLN A 61 -0.14 -3.61 -0.50
N ALA A 62 -0.42 -3.78 -1.78
CA ALA A 62 -1.02 -2.73 -2.60
C ALA A 62 -2.39 -2.31 -2.07
N ASN A 63 -3.20 -3.28 -1.61
CA ASN A 63 -4.48 -3.00 -0.98
C ASN A 63 -4.31 -2.21 0.33
N ASN A 64 -3.32 -2.56 1.15
CA ASN A 64 -3.01 -1.81 2.37
C ASN A 64 -2.59 -0.36 2.07
N LEU A 65 -1.77 -0.14 1.04
CA LEU A 65 -1.35 1.21 0.62
C LEU A 65 -2.52 2.02 0.07
N LEU A 66 -3.40 1.40 -0.71
CA LEU A 66 -4.60 2.04 -1.25
C LEU A 66 -5.57 2.43 -0.12
N LEU A 67 -5.76 1.54 0.86
CA LEU A 67 -6.53 1.85 2.07
C LEU A 67 -5.88 2.98 2.88
N PHE A 68 -4.56 3.04 2.98
CA PHE A 68 -3.85 4.11 3.66
C PHE A 68 -4.04 5.47 2.97
N LEU A 69 -3.96 5.51 1.63
CA LEU A 69 -4.24 6.71 0.82
C LEU A 69 -5.67 7.21 1.02
N HIS A 70 -6.68 6.33 0.88
CA HIS A 70 -8.09 6.71 1.04
C HIS A 70 -8.48 7.08 2.48
N ARG A 71 -7.80 6.51 3.48
CA ARG A 71 -8.05 6.80 4.89
C ARG A 71 -7.58 8.21 5.29
N GLY A 72 -6.84 8.90 4.42
CA GLY A 72 -6.25 10.20 4.73
C GLY A 72 -5.09 10.03 5.69
N GLY A 73 -4.03 9.33 5.26
CA GLY A 73 -2.74 9.37 5.93
C GLY A 73 -2.28 10.84 6.05
N GLY A 74 -2.27 11.33 7.29
CA GLY A 74 -2.06 12.75 7.62
C GLY A 74 -0.64 13.25 7.42
#